data_AF-A0A016TD76-F1
#
_entry.id   AF-A0A016TD76-F1
#
_cell.length_a   1.000
_cell.length_b   1.000
_cell.length_c   1.000
_cell.angle_alpha   90.00
_cell.angle_beta   90.00
_cell.angle_gamma   90.00
#
_symmetry.space_group_name_H-M   'P 1'
#
loop_
_entity.id
_entity.type
_entity.pdbx_description
1 polymer ?
#
loop_
_entity_poly.entity_id
_entity_poly.type
_entity_poly.pdbx_seq_one_letter_code
_entity_poly.pdbx_strand_id
1 'polypeptide(L)'
;MTYNIAFFVLLAASSSVVTIKQFLKCGNGAERNCCDRNETCAYWASIGECTNNADWMLPNCQLSCRSCGSNSGYLKCGKGAERNCCDRNETCAYWASIGECTNNAEWMLPNCQLSCRSCGSNSEVTTREYLKCEGNCCDRNETCAYWASIGECRNNADWMLPNCQLSCQSCNTNSNKPSKPSSTSMCGTGRDSKCCDREKSCADWASWGECENRPSFMLRKCKLSCNACRPTLPKASGLERCRDNGMTREVRQKLLDMHNKYRMMVAKGQAKDKAGGNAPMAARMLKMEYDCDIEENAMRHAVGCAWGHSAQHERENLGENLYYSTNPRMNHVKAAEDACKLWFDELATRGVGQEDNILTDEVWNKPGQIGHYTQMVWQDSYKLGCYVNSCPSMTYVVCQYGPQGNWIDDPIYETGSPCTTDDDCMCSNCKCSRSEGLCIVQ
;
A
#
# COMPACT_ATOMS: atom_id res chain seq x y z
N MET A 1 -17.35 -60.93 16.27
CA MET A 1 -16.09 -60.60 16.95
C MET A 1 -16.00 -59.07 16.96
N THR A 2 -16.53 -58.31 17.94
CA THR A 2 -16.04 -58.07 19.32
C THR A 2 -14.54 -57.77 19.30
N TYR A 3 -14.00 -56.59 19.64
CA TYR A 3 -14.09 -55.71 20.82
C TYR A 3 -13.35 -54.38 20.46
N ASN A 4 -13.36 -53.23 21.14
CA ASN A 4 -13.87 -52.76 22.43
C ASN A 4 -13.89 -51.21 22.43
N ILE A 5 -14.77 -50.66 23.26
CA ILE A 5 -14.94 -49.23 23.57
C ILE A 5 -13.93 -48.82 24.66
N ALA A 6 -13.39 -47.59 24.60
CA ALA A 6 -13.01 -46.83 25.79
C ALA A 6 -13.11 -45.32 25.55
N PHE A 7 -14.08 -44.70 26.23
CA PHE A 7 -14.22 -43.27 26.49
C PHE A 7 -13.13 -42.79 27.46
N PHE A 8 -12.60 -41.55 27.32
CA PHE A 8 -12.61 -40.52 28.38
C PHE A 8 -11.93 -39.18 28.01
N VAL A 9 -12.63 -38.10 28.40
CA VAL A 9 -12.23 -36.71 28.72
C VAL A 9 -11.97 -35.69 27.60
N LEU A 10 -12.88 -34.71 27.52
CA LEU A 10 -12.68 -33.35 27.01
C LEU A 10 -11.61 -32.59 27.82
N LEU A 11 -10.70 -31.89 27.14
CA LEU A 11 -10.14 -30.62 27.60
C LEU A 11 -9.86 -29.69 26.41
N ALA A 12 -10.04 -28.40 26.67
CA ALA A 12 -10.15 -27.31 25.71
C ALA A 12 -8.86 -26.95 24.96
N ALA A 13 -9.04 -26.17 23.90
CA ALA A 13 -8.01 -25.58 23.04
C ALA A 13 -6.95 -24.76 23.78
N SER A 14 -5.72 -24.82 23.29
CA SER A 14 -4.78 -23.70 23.32
C SER A 14 -3.96 -23.67 22.04
N SER A 15 -4.17 -22.62 21.25
CA SER A 15 -3.40 -22.29 20.06
C SER A 15 -1.92 -22.14 20.41
N SER A 16 -1.07 -22.98 19.83
CA SER A 16 0.37 -22.75 19.81
C SER A 16 0.66 -21.50 18.99
N VAL A 17 1.39 -20.57 19.58
CA VAL A 17 1.98 -19.42 18.88
C VAL A 17 2.85 -19.95 17.74
N VAL A 18 2.43 -19.75 16.49
CA VAL A 18 3.32 -19.93 15.34
C VAL A 18 4.20 -18.69 15.27
N THR A 19 5.37 -18.76 15.89
CA THR A 19 6.46 -17.85 15.58
C THR A 19 6.91 -18.18 14.15
N ILE A 20 6.69 -17.28 13.18
CA ILE A 20 7.34 -17.39 11.87
C ILE A 20 8.84 -17.20 12.15
N LYS A 21 9.58 -18.30 12.32
CA LYS A 21 11.03 -18.26 12.28
C LYS A 21 11.41 -17.90 10.85
N GLN A 22 12.08 -16.76 10.64
CA GLN A 22 12.80 -16.51 9.40
C GLN A 22 13.70 -17.71 9.11
N PHE A 23 13.50 -18.37 7.97
CA PHE A 23 14.31 -19.50 7.56
C PHE A 23 15.71 -19.01 7.24
N LEU A 24 16.73 -19.61 7.87
CA LEU A 24 18.14 -19.27 7.63
C LEU A 24 18.97 -20.55 7.67
N LYS A 25 19.47 -20.99 6.51
CA LYS A 25 20.35 -22.15 6.37
C LYS A 25 21.73 -21.70 5.90
N CYS A 26 22.73 -21.79 6.77
CA CYS A 26 24.10 -21.35 6.47
C CYS A 26 25.04 -22.53 6.23
N GLY A 27 26.11 -22.27 5.47
CA GLY A 27 27.22 -23.21 5.26
C GLY A 27 28.01 -23.47 6.54
N ASN A 28 28.95 -24.41 6.49
CA ASN A 28 29.84 -24.74 7.60
C ASN A 28 31.28 -24.34 7.27
N GLY A 29 32.13 -24.15 8.28
CA GLY A 29 33.56 -23.87 8.07
C GLY A 29 33.81 -22.53 7.37
N ALA A 30 34.50 -22.55 6.22
CA ALA A 30 34.82 -21.36 5.44
C ALA A 30 33.59 -20.64 4.85
N GLU A 31 32.45 -21.34 4.75
CA GLU A 31 31.18 -20.81 4.24
C GLU A 31 30.18 -20.46 5.36
N ARG A 32 30.64 -20.37 6.63
CA ARG A 32 29.77 -20.12 7.80
C ARG A 32 28.92 -18.86 7.74
N ASN A 33 29.32 -17.90 6.92
CA ASN A 33 28.62 -16.62 6.74
C ASN A 33 27.83 -16.56 5.42
N CYS A 34 27.77 -17.68 4.68
CA CYS A 34 27.02 -17.83 3.45
C CYS A 34 25.71 -18.57 3.76
N CYS A 35 24.57 -17.93 3.48
CA CYS A 35 23.28 -18.47 3.90
C CYS A 35 22.19 -18.36 2.83
N ASP A 36 21.33 -19.36 2.81
CA ASP A 36 20.01 -19.31 2.19
C ASP A 36 19.01 -18.75 3.20
N ARG A 37 18.29 -17.70 2.79
CA ARG A 37 17.30 -16.98 3.61
C ARG A 37 15.86 -17.39 3.28
N ASN A 38 15.69 -18.35 2.39
CA ASN A 38 14.42 -18.94 2.03
C ASN A 38 14.56 -20.47 1.94
N GLU A 39 13.54 -21.18 2.42
CA GLU A 39 13.50 -22.65 2.41
C GLU A 39 13.49 -23.24 1.00
N THR A 40 13.01 -22.48 0.02
CA THR A 40 12.93 -22.88 -1.40
C THR A 40 14.20 -22.57 -2.20
N CYS A 41 15.23 -21.94 -1.60
CA CYS A 41 16.46 -21.57 -2.31
C CYS A 41 17.10 -22.74 -3.06
N ALA A 42 17.09 -23.94 -2.48
CA ALA A 42 17.63 -25.13 -3.13
C ALA A 42 16.82 -25.55 -4.37
N TYR A 43 15.50 -25.42 -4.31
CA TYR A 43 14.60 -25.73 -5.42
C TYR A 43 14.78 -24.70 -6.55
N TRP A 44 14.78 -23.40 -6.23
CA TRP A 44 14.97 -22.34 -7.21
C TRP A 44 16.34 -22.43 -7.90
N ALA A 45 17.39 -22.73 -7.14
CA ALA A 45 18.70 -23.02 -7.73
C ALA A 45 18.65 -24.21 -8.70
N SER A 46 17.87 -25.26 -8.39
CA SER A 46 17.76 -26.46 -9.24
C SER A 46 17.03 -26.23 -10.57
N ILE A 47 16.17 -25.21 -10.66
CA ILE A 47 15.45 -24.85 -11.90
C ILE A 47 16.10 -23.69 -12.66
N GLY A 48 17.29 -23.23 -12.23
CA GLY A 48 18.09 -22.23 -12.95
C GLY A 48 17.89 -20.77 -12.51
N GLU A 49 17.20 -20.51 -11.40
CA GLU A 49 16.91 -19.14 -10.93
C GLU A 49 18.17 -18.35 -10.56
N CYS A 50 19.27 -19.02 -10.18
CA CYS A 50 20.53 -18.34 -9.90
C CYS A 50 21.08 -17.55 -11.11
N THR A 51 20.64 -17.89 -12.32
CA THR A 51 20.96 -17.16 -13.56
C THR A 51 19.79 -16.31 -14.02
N ASN A 52 18.56 -16.85 -14.01
CA ASN A 52 17.37 -16.15 -14.51
C ASN A 52 16.92 -14.99 -13.60
N ASN A 53 17.22 -15.08 -12.31
CA ASN A 53 16.84 -14.12 -11.27
C ASN A 53 18.03 -13.84 -10.33
N ALA A 54 19.21 -13.62 -10.91
CA ALA A 54 20.47 -13.48 -10.19
C ALA A 54 20.43 -12.34 -9.15
N ASP A 55 19.74 -11.23 -9.43
CA ASP A 55 19.69 -10.07 -8.54
C ASP A 55 19.02 -10.37 -7.20
N TRP A 56 18.00 -11.22 -7.20
CA TRP A 56 17.36 -11.67 -5.98
C TRP A 56 18.06 -12.90 -5.39
N MET A 57 18.45 -13.85 -6.24
CA MET A 57 18.99 -15.14 -5.83
C MET A 57 20.39 -15.04 -5.24
N LEU A 58 21.27 -14.22 -5.80
CA LEU A 58 22.66 -14.09 -5.32
C LEU A 58 22.77 -13.49 -3.91
N PRO A 59 21.98 -12.49 -3.48
CA PRO A 59 22.01 -12.01 -2.10
C PRO A 59 21.16 -12.83 -1.11
N ASN A 60 20.14 -13.57 -1.57
CA ASN A 60 19.19 -14.26 -0.67
C ASN A 60 19.37 -15.79 -0.61
N CYS A 61 19.96 -16.41 -1.64
CA CYS A 61 20.18 -17.85 -1.77
C CYS A 61 21.66 -18.15 -2.01
N GLN A 62 22.52 -17.55 -1.19
CA GLN A 62 23.97 -17.51 -1.45
C GLN A 62 24.61 -18.89 -1.46
N LEU A 63 24.14 -19.78 -0.59
CA LEU A 63 24.67 -21.13 -0.46
C LEU A 63 24.18 -22.01 -1.63
N SER A 64 22.89 -21.92 -1.95
CA SER A 64 22.29 -22.65 -3.07
C SER A 64 22.80 -22.20 -4.43
N CYS A 65 23.11 -20.91 -4.60
CA CYS A 65 23.67 -20.35 -5.84
C CYS A 65 25.20 -20.34 -5.90
N ARG A 66 25.88 -20.85 -4.85
CA ARG A 66 27.36 -20.84 -4.73
C ARG A 66 27.96 -19.44 -4.93
N SER A 67 27.21 -18.40 -4.57
CA SER A 67 27.63 -17.00 -4.69
C SER A 67 28.44 -16.52 -3.48
N CYS A 68 28.82 -17.43 -2.58
CA CYS A 68 29.59 -17.18 -1.37
C CYS A 68 30.94 -16.44 -1.61
N GLY A 69 31.36 -16.25 -2.87
CA GLY A 69 32.52 -15.47 -3.27
C GLY A 69 32.34 -14.58 -4.51
N SER A 70 31.11 -14.36 -5.01
CA SER A 70 30.90 -13.62 -6.28
C SER A 70 29.74 -12.62 -6.18
N ASN A 71 30.10 -11.41 -5.74
CA ASN A 71 29.65 -10.07 -6.17
C ASN A 71 30.08 -9.11 -5.05
N SER A 72 30.99 -8.16 -5.22
CA SER A 72 31.33 -7.33 -6.37
C SER A 72 32.73 -6.74 -6.12
N GLY A 73 33.31 -6.03 -7.08
CA GLY A 73 34.68 -5.47 -7.05
C GLY A 73 35.04 -4.51 -5.90
N TYR A 74 34.23 -4.38 -4.85
CA TYR A 74 34.61 -3.69 -3.62
C TYR A 74 33.93 -4.33 -2.41
N LEU A 75 34.72 -4.94 -1.53
CA LEU A 75 34.30 -5.43 -0.23
C LEU A 75 35.35 -5.00 0.81
N LYS A 76 35.00 -4.03 1.65
CA LYS A 76 35.88 -3.51 2.69
C LYS A 76 35.35 -3.92 4.06
N CYS A 77 35.99 -4.90 4.65
CA CYS A 77 35.64 -5.39 5.98
C CYS A 77 36.53 -4.80 7.07
N GLY A 78 35.97 -4.67 8.27
CA GLY A 78 36.68 -4.26 9.47
C GLY A 78 37.77 -5.26 9.87
N LYS A 79 38.69 -4.83 10.76
CA LYS A 79 39.72 -5.70 11.35
C LYS A 79 39.41 -5.93 12.84
N GLY A 80 39.80 -7.07 13.39
CA GLY A 80 39.61 -7.34 14.82
C GLY A 80 38.14 -7.64 15.19
N ALA A 81 37.57 -6.86 16.12
CA ALA A 81 36.19 -7.05 16.60
C ALA A 81 35.14 -6.82 15.50
N GLU A 82 35.46 -6.01 14.49
CA GLU A 82 34.58 -5.67 13.36
C GLU A 82 34.80 -6.60 12.15
N ARG A 83 35.53 -7.71 12.29
CA ARG A 83 35.86 -8.62 11.16
C ARG A 83 34.66 -9.23 10.42
N ASN A 84 33.51 -9.25 11.07
CA ASN A 84 32.25 -9.75 10.50
C ASN A 84 31.40 -8.64 9.89
N CYS A 85 31.96 -7.44 9.78
CA CYS A 85 31.27 -6.23 9.35
C CYS A 85 31.94 -5.67 8.10
N CYS A 86 31.17 -5.45 7.05
CA CYS A 86 31.72 -5.04 5.77
C CYS A 86 30.87 -3.97 5.09
N ASP A 87 31.57 -3.05 4.45
CA ASP A 87 30.99 -2.19 3.43
C ASP A 87 31.06 -2.92 2.09
N ARG A 88 29.90 -2.98 1.43
CA ARG A 88 29.71 -3.64 0.13
C ARG A 88 29.71 -2.65 -1.03
N ASN A 89 29.95 -1.37 -0.74
CA ASN A 89 30.07 -0.30 -1.71
C ASN A 89 31.23 0.63 -1.32
N GLU A 90 32.00 1.09 -2.30
CA GLU A 90 33.12 2.01 -2.11
C GLU A 90 32.71 3.39 -1.59
N THR A 91 31.46 3.81 -1.84
CA THR A 91 30.91 5.09 -1.40
C THR A 91 30.28 5.04 -0.01
N CYS A 92 30.24 3.87 0.66
CA CYS A 92 29.63 3.72 1.99
C CYS A 92 30.16 4.73 3.01
N ALA A 93 31.46 5.03 3.00
CA ALA A 93 32.07 5.99 3.91
C ALA A 93 31.58 7.43 3.65
N TYR A 94 31.39 7.78 2.38
CA TYR A 94 30.87 9.09 1.99
C TYR A 94 29.40 9.24 2.37
N TRP A 95 28.57 8.25 2.05
CA TRP A 95 27.14 8.25 2.41
C TRP A 95 26.92 8.30 3.92
N ALA A 96 27.71 7.55 4.69
CA ALA A 96 27.71 7.68 6.14
C ALA A 96 28.09 9.09 6.61
N SER A 97 29.05 9.75 5.96
CA SER A 97 29.48 11.11 6.31
C SER A 97 28.42 12.20 6.07
N ILE A 98 27.48 11.95 5.17
CA ILE A 98 26.37 12.88 4.88
C ILE A 98 25.05 12.48 5.57
N GLY A 99 25.07 11.47 6.45
CA GLY A 99 23.94 11.08 7.30
C GLY A 99 23.02 9.98 6.74
N GLU A 100 23.39 9.31 5.65
CA GLU A 100 22.55 8.28 5.02
C GLU A 100 22.29 7.08 5.94
N CYS A 101 23.17 6.81 6.90
CA CYS A 101 22.93 5.73 7.88
C CYS A 101 21.65 5.94 8.70
N THR A 102 21.15 7.18 8.79
CA THR A 102 19.88 7.53 9.42
C THR A 102 18.79 7.78 8.37
N ASN A 103 19.11 8.55 7.31
CA ASN A 103 18.13 8.94 6.29
C ASN A 103 17.69 7.77 5.39
N ASN A 104 18.57 6.79 5.20
CA ASN A 104 18.36 5.62 4.36
C ASN A 104 18.83 4.35 5.11
N ALA A 105 18.44 4.24 6.37
CA ALA A 105 18.88 3.17 7.27
C ALA A 105 18.56 1.77 6.73
N GLU A 106 17.42 1.58 6.05
CA GLU A 106 17.01 0.29 5.49
C GLU A 106 18.01 -0.26 4.47
N TRP A 107 18.60 0.60 3.64
CA TRP A 107 19.62 0.18 2.68
C TRP A 107 21.02 0.23 3.28
N MET A 108 21.31 1.27 4.06
CA MET A 108 22.64 1.55 4.58
C MET A 108 23.06 0.55 5.68
N LEU A 109 22.17 0.17 6.59
CA LEU A 109 22.51 -0.75 7.67
C LEU A 109 22.89 -2.17 7.20
N PRO A 110 22.25 -2.78 6.19
CA PRO A 110 22.68 -4.08 5.68
C PRO A 110 23.84 -4.03 4.68
N ASN A 111 24.10 -2.90 4.00
CA ASN A 111 25.10 -2.82 2.92
C ASN A 111 26.37 -2.02 3.25
N CYS A 112 26.28 -1.08 4.20
CA CYS A 112 27.36 -0.21 4.65
C CYS A 112 27.61 -0.40 6.15
N GLN A 113 27.69 -1.66 6.57
CA GLN A 113 27.67 -2.04 7.99
C GLN A 113 28.85 -1.42 8.75
N LEU A 114 30.03 -1.34 8.12
CA LEU A 114 31.25 -0.83 8.74
C LEU A 114 31.19 0.71 8.82
N SER A 115 30.79 1.36 7.74
CA SER A 115 30.64 2.82 7.68
C SER A 115 29.50 3.34 8.58
N CYS A 116 28.41 2.58 8.72
CA CYS A 116 27.28 2.92 9.60
C CYS A 116 27.41 2.38 11.02
N ARG A 117 28.52 1.69 11.34
CA ARG A 117 28.76 1.09 12.66
C ARG A 117 27.61 0.16 13.11
N SER A 118 26.96 -0.48 12.14
CA SER A 118 25.86 -1.44 12.32
C SER A 118 26.37 -2.86 12.62
N CYS A 119 27.62 -2.98 13.07
CA CYS A 119 28.30 -4.24 13.29
C CYS A 119 27.78 -4.90 14.58
N GLY A 120 26.71 -5.70 14.48
CA GLY A 120 26.15 -6.40 15.63
C GLY A 120 26.99 -7.60 16.09
N SER A 121 27.57 -7.50 17.28
CA SER A 121 27.68 -8.65 18.18
C SER A 121 27.18 -8.22 19.56
N ASN A 122 26.30 -9.02 20.16
CA ASN A 122 25.79 -8.84 21.51
C ASN A 122 26.92 -8.55 22.51
N SER A 123 27.15 -7.28 22.84
CA SER A 123 27.56 -6.78 24.17
C SER A 123 27.55 -5.25 24.16
N GLU A 124 26.92 -4.69 25.19
CA GLU A 124 26.86 -3.27 25.54
C GLU A 124 28.20 -2.53 25.37
N VAL A 125 28.24 -1.41 24.63
CA VAL A 125 28.99 -0.19 25.03
C VAL A 125 28.35 1.06 24.39
N THR A 126 28.03 1.97 25.29
CA THR A 126 27.64 3.38 25.21
C THR A 126 28.39 4.26 24.19
N THR A 127 27.64 5.05 23.42
CA THR A 127 27.97 6.44 23.13
C THR A 127 26.79 7.31 23.55
N ARG A 128 27.04 8.17 24.55
CA ARG A 128 26.08 9.07 25.20
C ARG A 128 25.13 9.73 24.20
N GLU A 129 23.87 9.31 24.21
CA GLU A 129 22.76 10.17 23.85
C GLU A 129 22.74 11.34 24.85
N TYR A 130 22.78 12.58 24.36
CA TYR A 130 22.45 13.72 25.20
C TYR A 130 20.97 13.57 25.60
N LEU A 131 20.73 13.35 26.89
CA LEU A 131 19.40 13.19 27.43
C LEU A 131 19.30 14.03 28.70
N LYS A 132 18.61 15.16 28.62
CA LYS A 132 18.33 16.05 29.76
C LYS A 132 16.87 15.90 30.14
N CYS A 133 16.59 15.46 31.36
CA CYS A 133 15.22 15.19 31.81
C CYS A 133 14.86 15.91 33.12
N GLU A 134 13.58 16.27 33.28
CA GLU A 134 12.93 16.56 34.56
C GLU A 134 11.66 15.73 34.68
N GLY A 135 11.59 14.87 35.71
CA GLY A 135 10.51 13.90 35.85
C GLY A 135 10.45 12.95 34.66
N ASN A 136 9.26 12.83 34.05
CA ASN A 136 9.01 11.91 32.93
C ASN A 136 9.25 12.59 31.56
N CYS A 137 9.87 13.77 31.56
CA CYS A 137 9.96 14.62 30.39
C CYS A 137 11.42 14.95 30.04
N CYS A 138 11.78 14.85 28.77
CA CYS A 138 13.18 14.92 28.34
C CYS A 138 13.41 15.71 27.04
N ASP A 139 14.53 16.43 26.99
CA ASP A 139 15.21 16.84 25.77
C ASP A 139 16.22 15.76 25.38
N ARG A 140 16.08 15.24 24.17
CA ARG A 140 16.88 14.15 23.60
C ARG A 140 17.97 14.64 22.64
N ASN A 141 18.14 15.96 22.55
CA ASN A 141 19.17 16.61 21.74
C ASN A 141 19.72 17.84 22.46
N GLU A 142 21.03 18.03 22.41
CA GLU A 142 21.73 19.14 23.09
C GLU A 142 21.34 20.53 22.56
N THR A 143 20.82 20.59 21.34
CA THR A 143 20.43 21.84 20.67
C THR A 143 18.94 22.18 20.83
N CYS A 144 18.16 21.36 21.55
CA CYS A 144 16.73 21.59 21.79
C CYS A 144 16.41 23.00 22.33
N ALA A 145 17.24 23.53 23.23
CA ALA A 145 17.06 24.88 23.78
C ALA A 145 17.24 25.98 22.72
N TYR A 146 18.22 25.80 21.81
CA TYR A 146 18.47 26.74 20.72
C TYR A 146 17.33 26.71 19.70
N TRP A 147 16.90 25.52 19.28
CA TRP A 147 15.78 25.37 18.35
C TRP A 147 14.46 25.91 18.89
N ALA A 148 14.17 25.68 20.18
CA ALA A 148 13.03 26.30 20.84
C ALA A 148 13.12 27.84 20.82
N SER A 149 14.33 28.41 21.03
CA SER A 149 14.54 29.86 21.04
C SER A 149 14.30 30.55 19.69
N ILE A 150 14.44 29.82 18.57
CA ILE A 150 14.18 30.34 17.21
C ILE A 150 12.80 29.95 16.67
N GLY A 151 11.95 29.30 17.50
CA GLY A 151 10.54 29.03 17.18
C GLY A 151 10.24 27.65 16.59
N GLU A 152 11.20 26.72 16.58
CA GLU A 152 11.03 25.39 15.96
C GLU A 152 9.94 24.54 16.64
N CYS A 153 9.61 24.79 17.91
CA CYS A 153 8.51 24.10 18.57
C CYS A 153 7.14 24.33 17.91
N ARG A 154 6.99 25.38 17.09
CA ARG A 154 5.79 25.64 16.27
C ARG A 154 6.00 25.28 14.81
N ASN A 155 7.17 25.63 14.25
CA ASN A 155 7.45 25.42 12.82
C ASN A 155 7.75 23.95 12.48
N ASN A 156 8.24 23.19 13.45
CA ASN A 156 8.61 21.78 13.31
C ASN A 156 8.10 20.97 14.53
N ALA A 157 6.83 21.18 14.89
CA ALA A 157 6.22 20.63 16.09
C ALA A 157 6.26 19.09 16.12
N ASP A 158 6.11 18.41 14.97
CA ASP A 158 6.08 16.95 14.90
C ASP A 158 7.40 16.30 15.34
N TRP A 159 8.53 16.96 15.05
CA TRP A 159 9.83 16.49 15.51
C TRP A 159 10.17 17.03 16.89
N MET A 160 9.88 18.32 17.13
CA MET A 160 10.28 19.01 18.35
C MET A 160 9.49 18.58 19.58
N LEU A 161 8.18 18.32 19.48
CA LEU A 161 7.35 17.95 20.63
C LEU A 161 7.69 16.59 21.25
N PRO A 162 8.05 15.53 20.49
CA PRO A 162 8.49 14.26 21.09
C PRO A 162 9.98 14.23 21.47
N ASN A 163 10.83 15.07 20.89
CA ASN A 163 12.29 15.01 21.08
C ASN A 163 12.89 16.14 21.94
N CYS A 164 12.19 17.27 22.07
CA CYS A 164 12.64 18.46 22.81
C CYS A 164 11.58 18.89 23.82
N GLN A 165 11.17 17.94 24.66
CA GLN A 165 9.94 18.07 25.45
C GLN A 165 10.03 19.15 26.54
N LEU A 166 11.20 19.31 27.17
CA LEU A 166 11.43 20.36 28.17
C LEU A 166 11.56 21.72 27.49
N SER A 167 12.35 21.80 26.42
CA SER A 167 12.58 23.04 25.68
C SER A 167 11.32 23.58 25.00
N CYS A 168 10.42 22.70 24.55
CA CYS A 168 9.12 23.06 23.98
C CYS A 168 7.98 23.12 24.99
N GLN A 169 8.25 22.88 26.28
CA GLN A 169 7.23 22.84 27.34
C GLN A 169 6.06 21.90 27.01
N SER A 170 6.32 20.82 26.27
CA SER A 170 5.31 19.81 25.90
C SER A 170 5.07 18.80 27.03
N CYS A 171 5.81 18.93 28.14
CA CYS A 171 5.65 18.16 29.35
C CYS A 171 4.31 18.47 30.04
N ASN A 172 3.29 17.62 29.89
CA ASN A 172 2.28 17.53 30.94
C ASN A 172 1.54 16.19 31.03
N THR A 173 1.73 15.54 32.18
CA THR A 173 0.82 14.56 32.78
C THR A 173 -0.17 15.30 33.71
N ASN A 174 -1.47 15.31 33.36
CA ASN A 174 -2.66 15.53 34.22
C ASN A 174 -2.75 16.73 35.20
N SER A 175 -3.71 17.64 34.96
CA SER A 175 -4.54 18.30 36.00
C SER A 175 -5.81 18.96 35.42
N ASN A 176 -6.76 18.14 34.95
CA ASN A 176 -8.20 18.36 35.16
C ASN A 176 -8.93 17.04 34.98
N LYS A 177 -8.96 16.30 36.08
CA LYS A 177 -9.52 14.97 36.28
C LYS A 177 -11.02 15.09 36.59
N PRO A 178 -11.93 14.48 35.80
CA PRO A 178 -12.95 13.61 36.35
C PRO A 178 -12.26 12.31 36.76
N SER A 179 -12.51 11.86 37.98
CA SER A 179 -11.86 10.71 38.58
C SER A 179 -12.00 9.43 37.76
N LYS A 180 -10.89 8.68 37.67
CA LYS A 180 -10.80 7.23 37.46
C LYS A 180 -12.13 6.52 37.73
N PRO A 181 -12.78 5.85 36.75
CA PRO A 181 -13.75 4.83 37.06
C PRO A 181 -12.98 3.63 37.63
N SER A 182 -13.20 3.39 38.91
CA SER A 182 -13.04 2.06 39.45
C SER A 182 -13.87 1.09 38.61
N SER A 183 -13.20 0.10 38.01
CA SER A 183 -13.72 -1.25 37.77
C SER A 183 -15.24 -1.40 37.48
N THR A 184 -15.79 -0.84 36.39
CA THR A 184 -16.98 -1.44 35.71
C THR A 184 -17.34 -0.86 34.33
N SER A 185 -16.88 0.32 33.93
CA SER A 185 -17.35 0.94 32.66
C SER A 185 -16.28 0.93 31.57
N MET A 186 -16.52 0.18 30.49
CA MET A 186 -15.76 0.25 29.23
C MET A 186 -16.33 1.34 28.28
N CYS A 187 -17.20 2.19 28.81
CA CYS A 187 -17.89 3.25 28.08
C CYS A 187 -17.31 4.63 28.40
N GLY A 188 -17.44 5.54 27.44
CA GLY A 188 -17.02 6.94 27.56
C GLY A 188 -17.82 7.69 28.62
N THR A 189 -17.54 8.98 28.77
CA THR A 189 -18.25 9.85 29.73
C THR A 189 -18.94 11.01 29.01
N GLY A 190 -19.94 11.62 29.65
CA GLY A 190 -20.65 12.77 29.06
C GLY A 190 -21.43 12.40 27.80
N ARG A 191 -21.16 13.09 26.68
CA ARG A 191 -21.84 12.86 25.39
C ARG A 191 -21.57 11.46 24.79
N ASP A 192 -20.47 10.83 25.18
CA ASP A 192 -20.06 9.51 24.72
C ASP A 192 -20.39 8.41 25.76
N SER A 193 -21.24 8.72 26.75
CA SER A 193 -21.63 7.77 27.82
C SER A 193 -22.30 6.48 27.34
N LYS A 194 -22.87 6.48 26.13
CA LYS A 194 -23.45 5.29 25.47
C LYS A 194 -22.50 4.63 24.47
N CYS A 195 -21.31 5.17 24.27
CA CYS A 195 -20.30 4.62 23.39
C CYS A 195 -19.28 3.84 24.21
N CYS A 196 -19.09 2.58 23.85
CA CYS A 196 -18.28 1.67 24.64
C CYS A 196 -17.32 0.87 23.79
N ASP A 197 -16.14 0.66 24.37
CA ASP A 197 -15.33 -0.48 24.06
C ASP A 197 -15.97 -1.72 24.68
N ARG A 198 -15.83 -2.84 23.99
CA ARG A 198 -16.38 -4.15 24.34
C ARG A 198 -15.28 -5.15 24.64
N GLU A 199 -14.01 -4.76 24.45
CA GLU A 199 -12.83 -5.56 24.72
C GLU A 199 -11.84 -4.73 25.56
N LYS A 200 -11.13 -5.37 26.47
CA LYS A 200 -10.26 -4.67 27.44
C LYS A 200 -9.03 -4.05 26.78
N SER A 201 -8.58 -4.64 25.68
CA SER A 201 -7.38 -4.25 24.92
C SER A 201 -7.67 -3.23 23.81
N CYS A 202 -8.89 -2.68 23.73
CA CYS A 202 -9.27 -1.74 22.68
C CYS A 202 -8.36 -0.52 22.60
N ALA A 203 -7.90 0.01 23.74
CA ALA A 203 -6.99 1.14 23.78
C ALA A 203 -5.61 0.80 23.22
N ASP A 204 -5.09 -0.38 23.57
CA ASP A 204 -3.79 -0.86 23.11
C ASP A 204 -3.82 -1.11 21.59
N TRP A 205 -4.84 -1.81 21.12
CA TRP A 205 -5.04 -2.07 19.69
C TRP A 205 -5.21 -0.77 18.89
N ALA A 206 -5.98 0.19 19.41
CA ALA A 206 -6.08 1.50 18.77
C ALA A 206 -4.72 2.21 18.70
N SER A 207 -3.90 2.13 19.75
CA SER A 207 -2.56 2.71 19.77
C SER A 207 -1.56 2.02 18.83
N TRP A 208 -1.82 0.77 18.44
CA TRP A 208 -1.04 0.03 17.46
C TRP A 208 -1.56 0.20 16.02
N GLY A 209 -2.51 1.11 15.80
CA GLY A 209 -3.05 1.40 14.46
C GLY A 209 -4.12 0.42 13.98
N GLU A 210 -4.66 -0.45 14.85
CA GLU A 210 -5.67 -1.44 14.44
C GLU A 210 -6.98 -0.80 13.97
N CYS A 211 -7.26 0.44 14.35
CA CYS A 211 -8.42 1.19 13.85
C CYS A 211 -8.36 1.40 12.32
N GLU A 212 -7.16 1.40 11.74
CA GLU A 212 -6.90 1.54 10.30
C GLU A 212 -6.63 0.19 9.64
N ASN A 213 -5.91 -0.71 10.33
CA ASN A 213 -5.57 -2.04 9.81
C ASN A 213 -6.75 -3.04 9.86
N ARG A 214 -7.66 -2.90 10.84
CA ARG A 214 -8.81 -3.79 11.05
C ARG A 214 -10.09 -3.01 11.42
N PRO A 215 -10.50 -2.04 10.59
CA PRO A 215 -11.55 -1.09 10.92
C PRO A 215 -12.88 -1.77 11.23
N SER A 216 -13.25 -2.84 10.54
CA SER A 216 -14.52 -3.56 10.80
C SER A 216 -14.56 -4.23 12.18
N PHE A 217 -13.44 -4.79 12.64
CA PHE A 217 -13.34 -5.40 13.96
C PHE A 217 -13.32 -4.32 15.04
N MET A 218 -12.48 -3.31 14.84
CA MET A 218 -12.24 -2.23 15.79
C MET A 218 -13.45 -1.29 15.91
N LEU A 219 -14.17 -0.98 14.84
CA LEU A 219 -15.41 -0.19 14.91
C LEU A 219 -16.59 -0.99 15.48
N ARG A 220 -16.53 -2.33 15.53
CA ARG A 220 -17.57 -3.15 16.18
C ARG A 220 -17.31 -3.32 17.68
N LYS A 221 -16.05 -3.43 18.07
CA LYS A 221 -15.62 -3.81 19.41
C LYS A 221 -14.99 -2.66 20.20
N CYS A 222 -14.41 -1.67 19.55
CA CYS A 222 -13.54 -0.66 20.13
C CYS A 222 -13.93 0.75 19.68
N LYS A 223 -15.25 1.03 19.65
CA LYS A 223 -15.81 2.29 19.13
C LYS A 223 -15.29 3.52 19.87
N LEU A 224 -15.02 3.38 21.16
CA LEU A 224 -14.51 4.48 21.98
C LEU A 224 -13.02 4.70 21.73
N SER A 225 -12.22 3.63 21.79
CA SER A 225 -10.78 3.70 21.54
C SER A 225 -10.43 4.16 20.12
N CYS A 226 -11.26 3.86 19.12
CA CYS A 226 -11.08 4.36 17.75
C CYS A 226 -11.73 5.73 17.47
N ASN A 227 -12.15 6.46 18.51
CA ASN A 227 -12.80 7.77 18.37
C ASN A 227 -14.05 7.77 17.46
N ALA A 228 -14.76 6.64 17.39
CA ALA A 228 -15.92 6.43 16.52
C ALA A 228 -17.28 6.62 17.26
N CYS A 229 -17.28 7.36 18.37
CA CYS A 229 -18.46 7.55 19.22
C CYS A 229 -19.48 8.56 18.71
N ARG A 230 -19.08 9.42 17.77
CA ARG A 230 -19.97 10.41 17.16
C ARG A 230 -20.47 9.85 15.82
N PRO A 231 -21.77 9.98 15.49
CA PRO A 231 -22.16 10.11 14.11
C PRO A 231 -21.44 11.37 13.61
N THR A 232 -20.47 11.20 12.71
CA THR A 232 -19.83 12.34 12.06
C THR A 232 -20.93 13.19 11.42
N LEU A 233 -21.04 14.47 11.82
CA LEU A 233 -21.51 15.49 10.90
C LEU A 233 -20.75 15.26 9.59
N PRO A 234 -21.42 15.21 8.43
CA PRO A 234 -20.89 14.58 7.23
C PRO A 234 -19.51 15.16 6.92
N LYS A 235 -18.47 14.33 7.09
CA LYS A 235 -17.13 14.62 6.62
C LYS A 235 -17.24 14.75 5.09
N ALA A 236 -16.63 15.78 4.50
CA ALA A 236 -16.54 15.90 3.05
C ALA A 236 -16.00 14.58 2.48
N SER A 237 -16.84 13.86 1.75
CA SER A 237 -16.52 12.58 1.12
C SER A 237 -16.09 12.83 -0.33
N GLY A 238 -15.03 12.14 -0.78
CA GLY A 238 -14.59 12.16 -2.17
C GLY A 238 -13.41 13.10 -2.46
N LEU A 239 -13.33 13.54 -3.72
CA LEU A 239 -12.25 14.31 -4.38
C LEU A 239 -11.63 15.47 -3.59
N GLU A 240 -12.31 15.98 -2.57
CA GLU A 240 -11.88 17.08 -1.70
C GLU A 240 -10.83 16.67 -0.65
N ARG A 241 -10.52 15.36 -0.53
CA ARG A 241 -9.52 14.82 0.39
C ARG A 241 -8.09 14.81 -0.16
N CYS A 242 -7.90 14.87 -1.48
CA CYS A 242 -6.59 14.64 -2.08
C CYS A 242 -5.64 15.83 -1.86
N ARG A 243 -4.34 15.54 -1.68
CA ARG A 243 -3.31 16.57 -1.44
C ARG A 243 -3.16 17.49 -2.65
N ASP A 244 -2.66 18.69 -2.42
CA ASP A 244 -2.20 19.55 -3.51
C ASP A 244 -0.80 19.09 -3.95
N ASN A 245 -0.78 18.15 -4.89
CA ASN A 245 0.42 17.52 -5.43
C ASN A 245 0.65 17.88 -6.92
N GLY A 246 -0.05 18.90 -7.43
CA GLY A 246 -0.04 19.27 -8.85
C GLY A 246 -1.19 18.68 -9.67
N MET A 247 -1.87 17.65 -9.17
CA MET A 247 -3.11 17.15 -9.76
C MET A 247 -4.30 18.00 -9.29
N THR A 248 -5.03 18.63 -10.22
CA THR A 248 -6.14 19.53 -9.84
C THR A 248 -7.45 18.78 -9.67
N ARG A 249 -8.37 19.32 -8.85
CA ARG A 249 -9.74 18.78 -8.69
C ARG A 249 -10.45 18.60 -10.02
N GLU A 250 -10.27 19.53 -10.96
CA GLU A 250 -10.91 19.48 -12.28
C GLU A 250 -10.45 18.27 -13.09
N VAL A 251 -9.14 17.97 -13.08
CA VAL A 251 -8.59 16.81 -13.79
C VAL A 251 -9.07 15.51 -13.13
N ARG A 252 -9.04 15.43 -11.79
CA ARG A 252 -9.54 14.26 -11.05
C ARG A 252 -11.03 14.00 -11.35
N GLN A 253 -11.85 15.05 -11.31
CA GLN A 253 -13.28 14.98 -11.60
C GLN A 253 -13.50 14.53 -13.06
N LYS A 254 -12.75 15.09 -14.02
CA LYS A 254 -12.84 14.70 -15.43
C LYS A 254 -12.58 13.20 -15.62
N LEU A 255 -11.54 12.67 -15.01
CA LEU A 255 -11.20 11.24 -15.08
C LEU A 255 -12.29 10.39 -14.46
N LEU A 256 -12.74 10.71 -13.24
CA LEU A 256 -13.79 9.96 -12.55
C LEU A 256 -15.12 9.96 -13.32
N ASP A 257 -15.54 11.13 -13.82
CA ASP A 257 -16.79 11.30 -14.56
C ASP A 257 -16.76 10.52 -15.87
N MET A 258 -15.64 10.53 -16.58
CA MET A 258 -15.53 9.78 -17.84
C MET A 258 -15.54 8.27 -17.62
N HIS A 259 -14.81 7.77 -16.61
CA HIS A 259 -14.88 6.36 -16.26
C HIS A 259 -16.30 5.92 -15.90
N ASN A 260 -16.98 6.65 -15.01
CA ASN A 260 -18.35 6.31 -14.60
C ASN A 260 -19.37 6.49 -15.75
N LYS A 261 -19.19 7.48 -16.62
CA LYS A 261 -20.02 7.66 -17.82
C LYS A 261 -19.89 6.45 -18.75
N TYR A 262 -18.67 5.98 -18.99
CA TYR A 262 -18.42 4.83 -19.85
C TYR A 262 -18.91 3.52 -19.25
N ARG A 263 -18.70 3.32 -17.93
CA ARG A 263 -19.26 2.18 -17.19
C ARG A 263 -20.79 2.17 -17.25
N MET A 264 -21.45 3.31 -17.07
CA MET A 264 -22.91 3.44 -17.25
C MET A 264 -23.34 3.10 -18.68
N MET A 265 -22.62 3.61 -19.69
CA MET A 265 -22.95 3.37 -21.09
C MET A 265 -22.83 1.89 -21.46
N VAL A 266 -21.81 1.20 -20.96
CA VAL A 266 -21.65 -0.25 -21.10
C VAL A 266 -22.72 -1.00 -20.33
N ALA A 267 -22.97 -0.65 -19.06
CA ALA A 267 -23.98 -1.30 -18.24
C ALA A 267 -25.36 -1.28 -18.90
N LYS A 268 -25.73 -0.16 -19.53
CA LYS A 268 -27.00 -0.01 -20.26
C LYS A 268 -27.02 -0.61 -21.67
N GLY A 269 -25.95 -1.30 -22.09
CA GLY A 269 -25.84 -1.91 -23.41
C GLY A 269 -25.86 -0.89 -24.55
N GLN A 270 -25.26 0.30 -24.33
CA GLN A 270 -25.25 1.41 -25.30
C GLN A 270 -23.89 1.56 -26.01
N ALA A 271 -22.85 0.90 -25.52
CA ALA A 271 -21.50 0.98 -26.08
C ALA A 271 -21.36 0.08 -27.32
N LYS A 272 -20.91 0.63 -28.44
CA LYS A 272 -20.75 -0.11 -29.71
C LYS A 272 -19.52 -1.02 -29.66
N ASP A 273 -19.71 -2.29 -30.01
CA ASP A 273 -18.64 -3.27 -30.13
C ASP A 273 -18.34 -3.53 -31.62
N LYS A 274 -17.06 -3.53 -32.00
CA LYS A 274 -16.61 -3.88 -33.35
C LYS A 274 -17.01 -5.30 -33.76
N ALA A 275 -17.10 -6.24 -32.82
CA ALA A 275 -17.55 -7.60 -33.09
C ALA A 275 -19.00 -7.66 -33.59
N GLY A 276 -19.77 -6.58 -33.43
CA GLY A 276 -21.13 -6.43 -33.91
C GLY A 276 -22.08 -6.05 -32.78
N GLY A 277 -23.04 -5.18 -33.07
CA GLY A 277 -24.02 -4.73 -32.07
C GLY A 277 -23.43 -3.81 -31.00
N ASN A 278 -23.85 -4.01 -29.75
CA ASN A 278 -23.36 -3.30 -28.58
C ASN A 278 -22.79 -4.31 -27.58
N ALA A 279 -21.89 -3.85 -26.71
CA ALA A 279 -21.46 -4.64 -25.55
C ALA A 279 -22.67 -5.08 -24.71
N PRO A 280 -22.66 -6.29 -24.13
CA PRO A 280 -23.78 -6.78 -23.34
C PRO A 280 -24.03 -5.88 -22.13
N MET A 281 -25.29 -5.81 -21.68
CA MET A 281 -25.62 -5.08 -20.46
C MET A 281 -24.93 -5.71 -19.25
N ALA A 282 -24.61 -4.90 -18.24
CA ALA A 282 -23.97 -5.36 -17.01
C ALA A 282 -24.99 -5.47 -15.88
N ALA A 283 -25.03 -6.61 -15.20
CA ALA A 283 -25.97 -6.86 -14.10
C ALA A 283 -25.72 -5.94 -12.89
N ARG A 284 -24.43 -5.71 -12.57
CA ARG A 284 -24.00 -5.04 -11.32
C ARG A 284 -22.67 -4.33 -11.42
N MET A 285 -22.47 -3.56 -12.50
CA MET A 285 -21.29 -2.74 -12.68
C MET A 285 -21.09 -1.78 -11.50
N LEU A 286 -19.96 -1.84 -10.79
CA LEU A 286 -19.71 -0.93 -9.68
C LEU A 286 -19.48 0.51 -10.17
N LYS A 287 -19.93 1.50 -9.42
CA LYS A 287 -19.58 2.91 -9.63
C LYS A 287 -18.20 3.15 -9.03
N MET A 288 -17.29 3.73 -9.82
CA MET A 288 -15.97 4.11 -9.34
C MET A 288 -16.05 5.31 -8.39
N GLU A 289 -15.21 5.29 -7.36
CA GLU A 289 -14.88 6.40 -6.49
C GLU A 289 -13.39 6.74 -6.62
N TYR A 290 -13.07 8.01 -6.37
CA TYR A 290 -11.70 8.49 -6.49
C TYR A 290 -10.92 8.19 -5.20
N ASP A 291 -9.72 7.62 -5.34
CA ASP A 291 -8.86 7.24 -4.23
C ASP A 291 -7.50 7.96 -4.31
N CYS A 292 -7.26 8.84 -3.34
CA CYS A 292 -6.06 9.67 -3.31
C CYS A 292 -4.77 8.87 -3.07
N ASP A 293 -4.85 7.71 -2.42
CA ASP A 293 -3.67 6.89 -2.16
C ASP A 293 -3.22 6.17 -3.44
N ILE A 294 -4.18 5.76 -4.28
CA ILE A 294 -3.92 5.25 -5.64
C ILE A 294 -3.40 6.36 -6.55
N GLU A 295 -3.92 7.60 -6.45
CA GLU A 295 -3.39 8.74 -7.19
C GLU A 295 -1.91 8.99 -6.84
N GLU A 296 -1.57 9.00 -5.55
CA GLU A 296 -0.19 9.21 -5.11
C GLU A 296 0.73 8.12 -5.68
N ASN A 297 0.24 6.88 -5.80
CA ASN A 297 0.99 5.80 -6.42
C ASN A 297 1.17 6.00 -7.94
N ALA A 298 0.10 6.37 -8.65
CA ALA A 298 0.16 6.72 -10.07
C ALA A 298 1.10 7.91 -10.32
N MET A 299 1.14 8.89 -9.40
CA MET A 299 2.05 10.04 -9.45
C MET A 299 3.51 9.59 -9.42
N ARG A 300 3.90 8.72 -8.48
CA ARG A 300 5.29 8.23 -8.34
C ARG A 300 5.83 7.65 -9.65
N HIS A 301 4.97 6.96 -10.40
CA HIS A 301 5.31 6.46 -11.73
C HIS A 301 5.36 7.59 -12.77
N ALA A 302 4.30 8.41 -12.85
CA ALA A 302 4.16 9.45 -13.87
C ALA A 302 5.28 10.52 -13.83
N VAL A 303 5.79 10.86 -12.64
CA VAL A 303 6.89 11.82 -12.48
C VAL A 303 8.23 11.32 -13.00
N GLY A 304 8.41 10.00 -13.10
CA GLY A 304 9.60 9.38 -13.69
C GLY A 304 9.74 9.64 -15.20
N CYS A 305 8.65 10.04 -15.87
CA CYS A 305 8.65 10.38 -17.30
C CYS A 305 9.20 9.28 -18.23
N ALA A 306 9.14 8.02 -17.80
CA ALA A 306 9.52 6.86 -18.58
C ALA A 306 8.26 6.22 -19.17
N TRP A 307 8.18 6.11 -20.50
CA TRP A 307 7.05 5.44 -21.15
C TRP A 307 7.13 3.93 -20.91
N GLY A 308 6.16 3.41 -20.17
CA GLY A 308 6.04 1.99 -19.86
C GLY A 308 5.18 1.79 -18.61
N HIS A 309 4.74 0.56 -18.36
CA HIS A 309 4.05 0.24 -17.11
C HIS A 309 4.99 0.32 -15.92
N SER A 310 4.45 0.70 -14.76
CA SER A 310 5.15 0.56 -13.49
C SER A 310 5.37 -0.92 -13.18
N ALA A 311 6.40 -1.22 -12.38
CA ALA A 311 6.69 -2.60 -12.01
C ALA A 311 5.55 -3.14 -11.15
N GLN A 312 5.21 -4.43 -11.32
CA GLN A 312 4.05 -5.02 -10.62
C GLN A 312 4.10 -4.86 -9.09
N HIS A 313 5.31 -4.87 -8.50
CA HIS A 313 5.50 -4.69 -7.05
C HIS A 313 5.28 -3.24 -6.58
N GLU A 314 5.39 -2.25 -7.48
CA GLU A 314 5.11 -0.84 -7.19
C GLU A 314 3.61 -0.54 -7.25
N ARG A 315 2.80 -1.45 -7.80
CA ARG A 315 1.35 -1.32 -7.96
C ARG A 315 0.63 -2.61 -7.54
N GLU A 316 1.02 -3.16 -6.39
CA GLU A 316 0.48 -4.41 -5.88
C GLU A 316 -1.06 -4.35 -5.78
N ASN A 317 -1.75 -5.32 -6.38
CA ASN A 317 -3.21 -5.39 -6.50
C ASN A 317 -3.87 -4.23 -7.26
N LEU A 318 -3.11 -3.46 -8.04
CA LEU A 318 -3.63 -2.37 -8.87
C LEU A 318 -3.42 -2.65 -10.37
N GLY A 319 -4.49 -2.43 -11.13
CA GLY A 319 -4.43 -2.33 -12.59
C GLY A 319 -3.83 -1.00 -13.02
N GLU A 320 -3.47 -0.86 -14.29
CA GLU A 320 -2.85 0.37 -14.80
C GLU A 320 -3.16 0.63 -16.28
N ASN A 321 -3.56 1.85 -16.59
CA ASN A 321 -3.71 2.35 -17.95
C ASN A 321 -2.79 3.56 -18.18
N LEU A 322 -2.21 3.61 -19.38
CA LEU A 322 -1.23 4.63 -19.75
C LEU A 322 -1.64 5.36 -21.02
N TYR A 323 -1.38 6.66 -21.07
CA TYR A 323 -1.55 7.47 -22.26
C TYR A 323 -0.48 8.54 -22.31
N TYR A 324 -0.02 8.89 -23.52
CA TYR A 324 0.82 10.07 -23.69
C TYR A 324 0.43 10.88 -24.91
N SER A 325 0.73 12.18 -24.85
CA SER A 325 0.69 13.11 -25.97
C SER A 325 2.08 13.67 -26.22
N THR A 326 2.47 13.81 -27.48
CA THR A 326 3.75 14.43 -27.88
C THR A 326 3.79 15.94 -27.64
N ASN A 327 2.67 16.56 -27.25
CA ASN A 327 2.65 17.94 -26.77
C ASN A 327 2.95 17.96 -25.27
N PRO A 328 4.16 18.36 -24.81
CA PRO A 328 4.53 18.34 -23.39
C PRO A 328 3.75 19.35 -22.52
N ARG A 329 3.12 20.34 -23.16
CA ARG A 329 2.33 21.40 -22.52
C ARG A 329 0.84 21.26 -22.84
N MET A 330 0.37 20.04 -23.07
CA MET A 330 -1.04 19.78 -23.24
C MET A 330 -1.80 20.14 -21.96
N ASN A 331 -2.98 20.74 -22.11
CA ASN A 331 -3.86 20.98 -20.97
C ASN A 331 -4.23 19.64 -20.32
N HIS A 332 -4.07 19.54 -18.99
CA HIS A 332 -4.24 18.27 -18.27
C HIS A 332 -5.68 17.74 -18.30
N VAL A 333 -6.69 18.61 -18.32
CA VAL A 333 -8.10 18.20 -18.47
C VAL A 333 -8.33 17.60 -19.85
N LYS A 334 -7.72 18.18 -20.88
CA LYS A 334 -7.77 17.63 -22.24
C LYS A 334 -7.01 16.31 -22.36
N ALA A 335 -5.84 16.20 -21.72
CA ALA A 335 -5.07 14.95 -21.69
C ALA A 335 -5.87 13.82 -21.00
N ALA A 336 -6.54 14.13 -19.89
CA ALA A 336 -7.45 13.21 -19.21
C ALA A 336 -8.61 12.76 -20.12
N GLU A 337 -9.21 13.69 -20.85
CA GLU A 337 -10.30 13.39 -21.78
C GLU A 337 -9.86 12.48 -22.94
N ASP A 338 -8.72 12.81 -23.56
CA ASP A 338 -8.19 12.05 -24.69
C ASP A 338 -7.70 10.67 -24.26
N ALA A 339 -7.09 10.55 -23.07
CA ALA A 339 -6.71 9.26 -22.48
C ALA A 339 -7.94 8.36 -22.30
N CYS A 340 -8.97 8.84 -21.59
CA CYS A 340 -10.18 8.06 -21.34
C CYS A 340 -10.88 7.65 -22.64
N LYS A 341 -10.96 8.56 -23.62
CA LYS A 341 -11.58 8.28 -24.90
C LYS A 341 -10.79 7.22 -25.67
N LEU A 342 -9.47 7.33 -25.74
CA LEU A 342 -8.62 6.41 -26.48
C LEU A 342 -8.68 5.00 -25.88
N TRP A 343 -8.58 4.88 -24.56
CA TRP A 343 -8.72 3.61 -23.86
C TRP A 343 -10.10 2.98 -24.08
N PHE A 344 -11.18 3.77 -23.99
CA PHE A 344 -12.53 3.24 -24.18
C PHE A 344 -12.82 2.85 -25.64
N ASP A 345 -12.30 3.61 -26.61
CA ASP A 345 -12.50 3.37 -28.05
C ASP A 345 -11.86 2.05 -28.54
N GLU A 346 -11.07 1.36 -27.72
CA GLU A 346 -10.58 0.01 -28.00
C GLU A 346 -11.75 -0.96 -28.26
N LEU A 347 -12.87 -0.85 -27.54
CA LEU A 347 -14.08 -1.65 -27.81
C LEU A 347 -14.60 -1.44 -29.24
N ALA A 348 -14.70 -0.18 -29.67
CA ALA A 348 -15.23 0.16 -30.99
C ALA A 348 -14.24 -0.16 -32.13
N THR A 349 -12.94 -0.30 -31.83
CA THR A 349 -11.88 -0.47 -32.84
C THR A 349 -11.28 -1.87 -32.88
N ARG A 350 -11.40 -2.65 -31.81
CA ARG A 350 -10.87 -4.01 -31.67
C ARG A 350 -11.99 -5.02 -31.43
N GLY A 351 -12.94 -4.63 -30.59
CA GLY A 351 -14.05 -5.46 -30.16
C GLY A 351 -13.62 -6.51 -29.15
N VAL A 352 -14.53 -6.80 -28.22
CA VAL A 352 -14.39 -7.94 -27.31
C VAL A 352 -15.08 -9.13 -27.97
N GLY A 353 -16.36 -8.95 -28.34
CA GLY A 353 -17.20 -10.02 -28.83
C GLY A 353 -17.46 -11.09 -27.76
N GLN A 354 -18.35 -12.03 -28.08
CA GLN A 354 -18.88 -13.10 -27.20
C GLN A 354 -20.09 -12.68 -26.33
N GLU A 355 -21.04 -13.61 -26.16
CA GLU A 355 -22.25 -13.42 -25.34
C GLU A 355 -21.95 -13.47 -23.83
N ASP A 356 -20.84 -14.10 -23.44
CA ASP A 356 -20.40 -14.33 -22.06
C ASP A 356 -19.42 -13.26 -21.53
N ASN A 357 -18.91 -12.36 -22.39
CA ASN A 357 -18.10 -11.20 -22.01
C ASN A 357 -16.83 -11.54 -21.21
N ILE A 358 -16.17 -12.65 -21.59
CA ILE A 358 -14.98 -13.17 -20.92
C ILE A 358 -13.70 -12.59 -21.54
N LEU A 359 -12.74 -12.18 -20.69
CA LEU A 359 -11.41 -11.79 -21.14
C LEU A 359 -10.55 -13.03 -21.41
N THR A 360 -10.79 -13.67 -22.54
CA THR A 360 -9.99 -14.83 -22.97
C THR A 360 -8.62 -14.41 -23.51
N ASP A 361 -7.68 -15.36 -23.57
CA ASP A 361 -6.41 -15.16 -24.28
C ASP A 361 -6.59 -14.72 -25.74
N GLU A 362 -7.63 -15.21 -26.43
CA GLU A 362 -7.90 -14.79 -27.81
C GLU A 362 -8.27 -13.31 -27.86
N VAL A 363 -9.11 -12.84 -26.94
CA VAL A 363 -9.50 -11.43 -26.82
C VAL A 363 -8.27 -10.58 -26.47
N TRP A 364 -7.50 -10.99 -25.46
CA TRP A 364 -6.31 -10.28 -25.01
C TRP A 364 -5.28 -10.09 -26.13
N ASN A 365 -5.05 -11.14 -26.94
CA ASN A 365 -4.02 -11.16 -27.97
C ASN A 365 -4.50 -10.67 -29.36
N LYS A 366 -5.70 -10.09 -29.47
CA LYS A 366 -6.18 -9.50 -30.75
C LYS A 366 -5.22 -8.39 -31.21
N PRO A 367 -5.04 -8.18 -32.53
CA PRO A 367 -4.18 -7.10 -33.05
C PRO A 367 -4.59 -5.70 -32.53
N GLY A 368 -3.75 -5.12 -31.68
CA GLY A 368 -3.99 -3.84 -31.01
C GLY A 368 -3.93 -4.00 -29.50
N GLN A 369 -4.62 -3.12 -28.78
CA GLN A 369 -4.77 -3.18 -27.33
C GLN A 369 -6.26 -3.17 -27.00
N ILE A 370 -6.68 -4.04 -26.08
CA ILE A 370 -8.04 -4.10 -25.51
C ILE A 370 -8.00 -4.03 -23.97
N GLY A 371 -6.80 -4.15 -23.39
CA GLY A 371 -6.56 -4.18 -21.96
C GLY A 371 -6.94 -2.87 -21.26
N HIS A 372 -6.88 -1.74 -21.96
CA HIS A 372 -7.25 -0.47 -21.34
C HIS A 372 -8.76 -0.34 -21.21
N TYR A 373 -9.51 -0.67 -22.28
CA TYR A 373 -10.98 -0.70 -22.23
C TYR A 373 -11.47 -1.65 -21.13
N THR A 374 -10.98 -2.88 -21.13
CA THR A 374 -11.40 -3.91 -20.17
C THR A 374 -11.15 -3.48 -18.73
N GLN A 375 -10.00 -2.85 -18.45
CA GLN A 375 -9.74 -2.29 -17.13
C GLN A 375 -10.69 -1.13 -16.75
N MET A 376 -11.03 -0.23 -17.68
CA MET A 376 -11.96 0.86 -17.39
C MET A 376 -13.36 0.35 -17.00
N VAL A 377 -13.79 -0.76 -17.59
CA VAL A 377 -15.12 -1.35 -17.37
C VAL A 377 -15.10 -2.65 -16.58
N TRP A 378 -13.99 -2.93 -15.88
CA TRP A 378 -13.89 -4.10 -15.04
C TRP A 378 -14.85 -3.99 -13.86
N GLN A 379 -15.75 -4.96 -13.68
CA GLN A 379 -16.87 -4.86 -12.73
C GLN A 379 -16.39 -4.47 -11.32
N ASP A 380 -15.38 -5.17 -10.83
CA ASP A 380 -14.94 -5.06 -9.44
C ASP A 380 -13.95 -3.92 -9.20
N SER A 381 -13.37 -3.31 -10.25
CA SER A 381 -12.50 -2.14 -10.09
C SER A 381 -13.35 -0.89 -9.82
N TYR A 382 -13.46 -0.51 -8.55
CA TYR A 382 -14.27 0.62 -8.09
C TYR A 382 -13.45 1.75 -7.45
N LYS A 383 -12.13 1.59 -7.26
CA LYS A 383 -11.22 2.66 -6.82
C LYS A 383 -10.40 3.14 -7.99
N LEU A 384 -10.40 4.45 -8.24
CA LEU A 384 -9.64 5.10 -9.31
C LEU A 384 -8.69 6.14 -8.73
N GLY A 385 -7.41 6.07 -9.10
CA GLY A 385 -6.45 7.14 -8.82
C GLY A 385 -5.58 7.37 -10.05
N CYS A 386 -5.36 8.62 -10.42
CA CYS A 386 -4.65 8.94 -11.66
C CYS A 386 -3.79 10.19 -11.50
N TYR A 387 -2.74 10.28 -12.30
CA TYR A 387 -1.90 11.46 -12.35
C TYR A 387 -1.60 11.89 -13.78
N VAL A 388 -1.65 13.20 -14.04
CA VAL A 388 -1.29 13.80 -15.33
C VAL A 388 -0.03 14.63 -15.13
N ASN A 389 1.07 14.19 -15.73
CA ASN A 389 2.37 14.84 -15.61
C ASN A 389 2.80 15.51 -16.92
N SER A 390 3.43 16.68 -16.82
CA SER A 390 4.10 17.33 -17.95
C SER A 390 5.57 16.96 -17.93
N CYS A 391 5.96 16.04 -18.82
CA CYS A 391 7.34 15.61 -19.03
C CYS A 391 8.04 16.48 -20.08
N PRO A 392 9.39 16.44 -20.18
CA PRO A 392 10.13 17.25 -21.15
C PRO A 392 9.70 17.06 -22.61
N SER A 393 9.29 15.84 -22.99
CA SER A 393 8.93 15.46 -24.36
C SER A 393 7.46 15.05 -24.55
N MET A 394 6.69 14.94 -23.47
CA MET A 394 5.30 14.45 -23.54
C MET A 394 4.45 14.92 -22.37
N THR A 395 3.12 14.96 -22.54
CA THR A 395 2.20 14.93 -21.41
C THR A 395 1.81 13.49 -21.16
N TYR A 396 2.05 12.98 -19.95
CA TYR A 396 1.92 11.58 -19.59
C TYR A 396 0.78 11.40 -18.58
N VAL A 397 -0.13 10.47 -18.86
CA VAL A 397 -1.28 10.14 -18.01
C VAL A 397 -1.13 8.70 -17.54
N VAL A 398 -1.18 8.52 -16.23
CA VAL A 398 -1.18 7.21 -15.56
C VAL A 398 -2.46 7.13 -14.75
N CYS A 399 -3.29 6.10 -14.98
CA CYS A 399 -4.41 5.76 -14.11
C CYS A 399 -4.18 4.37 -13.53
N GLN A 400 -4.40 4.22 -12.23
CA GLN A 400 -4.36 2.94 -11.53
C GLN A 400 -5.73 2.60 -10.95
N TYR A 401 -6.01 1.30 -10.85
CA TYR A 401 -7.35 0.77 -10.62
C TYR A 401 -7.34 -0.26 -9.49
N GLY A 402 -8.16 -0.04 -8.46
CA GLY A 402 -8.27 -0.92 -7.31
C GLY A 402 -9.67 -1.54 -7.18
N PRO A 403 -9.78 -2.84 -6.90
CA PRO A 403 -8.76 -3.87 -7.13
C PRO A 403 -8.38 -4.00 -8.61
N GLN A 404 -7.24 -4.64 -8.90
CA GLN A 404 -6.82 -4.90 -10.29
C GLN A 404 -7.86 -5.72 -11.06
N GLY A 405 -8.09 -5.32 -12.31
CA GLY A 405 -8.86 -6.08 -13.27
C GLY A 405 -7.98 -6.90 -14.20
N ASN A 406 -8.51 -7.17 -15.39
CA ASN A 406 -7.82 -7.87 -16.49
C ASN A 406 -7.31 -9.26 -16.12
N TRP A 407 -8.07 -9.99 -15.32
CA TRP A 407 -7.83 -11.41 -15.08
C TRP A 407 -8.23 -12.20 -16.32
N ILE A 408 -7.29 -12.96 -16.88
CA ILE A 408 -7.56 -13.83 -18.01
C ILE A 408 -8.52 -14.93 -17.58
N ASP A 409 -9.47 -15.27 -18.46
CA ASP A 409 -10.56 -16.23 -18.28
C ASP A 409 -11.66 -15.80 -17.29
N ASP A 410 -11.56 -14.62 -16.70
CA ASP A 410 -12.64 -14.02 -15.92
C ASP A 410 -13.56 -13.14 -16.80
N PRO A 411 -14.86 -13.01 -16.43
CA PRO A 411 -15.73 -12.05 -17.07
C PRO A 411 -15.25 -10.63 -16.80
N ILE A 412 -15.21 -9.77 -17.83
CA ILE A 412 -14.90 -8.34 -17.66
C ILE A 412 -15.95 -7.72 -16.72
N TYR A 413 -17.20 -8.12 -16.91
CA TYR A 413 -18.32 -7.89 -16.00
C TYR A 413 -19.41 -8.94 -16.20
N GLU A 414 -20.21 -9.17 -15.16
CA GLU A 414 -21.33 -10.10 -15.19
C GLU A 414 -22.44 -9.54 -16.09
N THR A 415 -22.85 -10.32 -17.09
CA THR A 415 -23.88 -9.89 -18.05
C THR A 415 -25.29 -10.01 -17.45
N GLY A 416 -26.16 -9.04 -17.73
CA GLY A 416 -27.52 -9.03 -17.23
C GLY A 416 -28.18 -7.67 -17.25
N SER A 417 -29.44 -7.59 -16.80
CA SER A 417 -30.14 -6.31 -16.68
C SER A 417 -29.48 -5.43 -15.61
N PRO A 418 -29.28 -4.12 -15.86
CA PRO A 418 -28.74 -3.21 -14.87
C PRO A 418 -29.56 -3.21 -13.58
N CYS A 419 -28.90 -2.92 -12.46
CA CYS A 419 -29.56 -2.83 -11.17
C CYS A 419 -30.77 -1.86 -11.22
N THR A 420 -31.84 -2.26 -10.55
CA THR A 420 -33.06 -1.45 -10.33
C THR A 420 -33.40 -1.34 -8.85
N THR A 421 -32.91 -2.29 -8.04
CA THR A 421 -33.00 -2.35 -6.59
C THR A 421 -31.61 -2.53 -5.98
N ASP A 422 -31.48 -2.25 -4.68
CA ASP A 422 -30.18 -2.42 -3.99
C ASP A 422 -29.75 -3.90 -3.95
N ASP A 423 -30.71 -4.83 -3.92
CA ASP A 423 -30.46 -6.28 -3.88
C ASP A 423 -29.83 -6.81 -5.18
N ASP A 424 -30.11 -6.17 -6.33
CA ASP A 424 -29.56 -6.56 -7.64
C ASP A 424 -28.03 -6.47 -7.68
N CYS A 425 -27.44 -5.62 -6.83
CA CYS A 425 -26.01 -5.40 -6.74
C CYS A 425 -25.25 -6.58 -6.12
N MET A 426 -25.92 -7.46 -5.37
CA MET A 426 -25.34 -8.66 -4.75
C MET A 426 -24.03 -8.41 -3.97
N CYS A 427 -23.87 -7.24 -3.36
CA CYS A 427 -22.74 -6.92 -2.49
C CYS A 427 -23.18 -6.31 -1.15
N SER A 428 -22.36 -6.54 -0.12
CA SER A 428 -22.63 -6.04 1.23
C SER A 428 -22.49 -4.53 1.27
N ASN A 429 -23.48 -3.84 1.84
CA ASN A 429 -23.54 -2.37 1.89
C ASN A 429 -23.45 -1.70 0.52
N CYS A 430 -24.15 -2.24 -0.48
CA CYS A 430 -24.24 -1.61 -1.79
C CYS A 430 -25.61 -0.96 -2.00
N LYS A 431 -25.63 0.10 -2.81
CA LYS A 431 -26.86 0.73 -3.30
C LYS A 431 -26.88 0.81 -4.81
N CYS A 432 -28.04 0.62 -5.40
CA CYS A 432 -28.20 0.82 -6.83
C CYS A 432 -28.47 2.30 -7.15
N SER A 433 -27.59 2.88 -7.97
CA SER A 433 -27.87 4.13 -8.67
C SER A 433 -28.79 3.84 -9.85
N ARG A 434 -30.10 3.82 -9.61
CA ARG A 434 -31.11 3.42 -10.63
C ARG A 434 -31.03 4.22 -11.93
N SER A 435 -30.72 5.53 -11.84
CA SER A 435 -30.58 6.38 -13.02
C SER A 435 -29.34 6.05 -13.85
N GLU A 436 -28.30 5.51 -13.22
CA GLU A 436 -27.03 5.16 -13.86
C GLU A 436 -26.93 3.66 -14.19
N GLY A 437 -27.70 2.79 -13.52
CA GLY A 437 -27.55 1.34 -13.62
C GLY A 437 -26.22 0.86 -13.03
N LEU A 438 -25.70 1.57 -12.01
CA LEU A 438 -24.42 1.28 -11.37
C LEU A 438 -24.60 1.01 -9.87
N CYS A 439 -23.80 0.10 -9.34
CA CYS A 439 -23.80 -0.29 -7.94
C CYS A 439 -22.77 0.51 -7.13
N ILE A 440 -23.19 1.20 -6.08
CA ILE A 440 -22.36 2.06 -5.24
C ILE A 440 -22.03 1.30 -3.97
N VAL A 441 -20.74 1.08 -3.70
CA VAL A 441 -20.25 0.56 -2.41
C VAL A 441 -20.34 1.69 -1.35
N GLN A 442 -20.92 1.41 -0.18
CA GLN A 442 -21.17 2.41 0.87
C GLN A 442 -20.18 2.38 2.04
#